data_AF-A0A1W2A0A3-F1
#
_entry.id   AF-A0A1W2A0A3-F1
#
_cell.length_a   1.000
_cell.length_b   1.000
_cell.length_c   1.000
_cell.angle_alpha   90.00
_cell.angle_beta   90.00
_cell.angle_gamma   90.00
#
_symmetry.space_group_name_H-M   'P 1'
#
loop_
_entity.id
_entity.type
_entity.pdbx_description
1 polymer ?
#
loop_
_entity_poly.entity_id
_entity_poly.type
_entity_poly.pdbx_seq_one_letter_code
_entity_poly.pdbx_strand_id
1 'polypeptide(L)'
;MSTRRCPNCGEHYSTTYKKCPFCGGSPQRRKGGKRLARKRGGGVFRVILLLIALALAGFLIYSVIKSIRDNAPAASSPTPSPTVEVTPSPSPDVTNEPDEDGAVPPVVSGAEPTGGTEVSPSPAVTPGSSANTALTLEKTDISLFSVGETAQMKLTSSPSGTVTWKSSDEAVATVSSSGLVKAVGAGTANVTASAGGKTAACIVRVKLTAQTGGSGDTVTQASLNKTDITFSGAGESYALKVTGTDQTVTWTSGNTAVAKVDAGGKVTAVGEGTTTIRAKFGSTVLECIIRVKPQ
;
A
#
# COMPACT_ATOMS: atom_id res chain seq x y z
N MET A 1 -72.09 0.54 -27.83
CA MET A 1 -71.20 0.45 -29.01
C MET A 1 -70.66 -0.97 -29.08
N SER A 2 -70.87 -1.68 -30.19
CA SER A 2 -70.39 -3.07 -30.31
C SER A 2 -68.87 -3.08 -30.47
N THR A 3 -68.16 -3.89 -29.69
CA THR A 3 -66.69 -4.03 -29.79
C THR A 3 -66.35 -5.46 -30.19
N ARG A 4 -65.23 -5.63 -30.90
CA ARG A 4 -64.70 -6.95 -31.25
C ARG A 4 -63.24 -7.09 -30.83
N ARG A 5 -62.85 -8.30 -30.47
CA ARG A 5 -61.48 -8.62 -30.06
C ARG A 5 -60.61 -8.88 -31.28
N CYS A 6 -59.46 -8.22 -31.38
CA CYS A 6 -58.53 -8.43 -32.49
C CYS A 6 -57.86 -9.81 -32.36
N PRO A 7 -57.87 -10.67 -33.39
CA PRO A 7 -57.21 -11.98 -33.34
C PRO A 7 -55.67 -11.88 -33.34
N ASN A 8 -55.11 -10.75 -33.79
CA ASN A 8 -53.66 -10.58 -33.89
C ASN A 8 -53.01 -10.09 -32.59
N CYS A 9 -53.56 -9.05 -31.96
CA CYS A 9 -53.02 -8.48 -30.72
C CYS A 9 -53.84 -8.77 -29.46
N GLY A 10 -55.09 -9.24 -29.58
CA GLY A 10 -55.94 -9.58 -28.44
C GLY A 10 -56.71 -8.41 -27.82
N GLU A 11 -56.49 -7.18 -28.28
CA GLU A 11 -57.17 -5.97 -27.78
C GLU A 11 -58.60 -5.82 -28.33
N HIS A 12 -59.49 -5.24 -27.52
CA HIS A 12 -60.87 -4.92 -27.93
C HIS A 12 -60.93 -3.55 -28.60
N TYR A 13 -61.62 -3.46 -29.74
CA TYR A 13 -61.82 -2.19 -30.44
C TYR A 13 -63.23 -2.09 -31.06
N SER A 14 -63.68 -0.87 -31.32
CA SER A 14 -65.03 -0.63 -31.86
C SER A 14 -65.24 -1.27 -33.23
N THR A 15 -66.42 -1.87 -33.45
CA THR A 15 -66.73 -2.54 -34.72
C THR A 15 -66.83 -1.60 -35.91
N THR A 16 -66.95 -0.29 -35.68
CA THR A 16 -66.95 0.74 -36.72
C THR A 16 -65.61 0.85 -37.48
N TYR A 17 -64.50 0.41 -36.89
CA TYR A 17 -63.21 0.40 -37.59
C TYR A 17 -63.08 -0.82 -38.50
N LYS A 18 -62.64 -0.66 -39.76
CA LYS A 18 -62.37 -1.79 -40.68
C LYS A 18 -61.15 -2.63 -40.27
N LYS A 19 -60.10 -2.01 -39.72
CA LYS A 19 -58.86 -2.67 -39.25
C LYS A 19 -58.56 -2.28 -37.80
N CYS A 20 -57.82 -3.13 -37.08
CA CYS A 20 -57.45 -2.85 -35.69
C CYS A 20 -56.46 -1.67 -35.64
N PRO A 21 -56.77 -0.57 -34.93
CA PRO A 21 -55.91 0.61 -34.87
C PRO A 21 -54.59 0.35 -34.13
N PHE A 22 -54.54 -0.65 -33.25
CA PHE A 22 -53.35 -0.94 -32.43
C PHE A 22 -52.27 -1.73 -33.17
N CYS A 23 -52.65 -2.65 -34.06
CA CYS A 23 -51.69 -3.51 -34.77
C CYS A 23 -51.67 -3.30 -36.29
N GLY A 24 -52.56 -2.47 -36.85
CA GLY A 24 -52.63 -2.21 -38.29
C GLY A 24 -52.98 -3.44 -39.16
N GLY A 25 -53.24 -4.61 -38.55
CA GLY A 25 -53.47 -5.87 -39.24
C GLY A 25 -52.22 -6.72 -39.48
N SER A 26 -51.03 -6.29 -39.05
CA SER A 26 -49.79 -7.07 -39.17
C SER A 26 -49.57 -7.99 -37.96
N PRO A 27 -49.11 -9.24 -38.15
CA PRO A 27 -48.83 -10.17 -37.05
C PRO A 27 -47.64 -9.64 -36.24
N GLN A 28 -47.91 -9.16 -35.02
CA GLN A 28 -46.87 -8.75 -34.08
C GLN A 28 -46.13 -9.99 -33.57
N ARG A 29 -44.79 -9.96 -33.61
CA ARG A 29 -43.92 -10.92 -32.91
C ARG A 29 -44.29 -10.92 -31.43
N ARG A 30 -44.96 -11.97 -30.98
CA ARG A 30 -45.30 -12.19 -29.57
C ARG A 30 -44.02 -12.11 -28.73
N LYS A 31 -43.84 -11.03 -27.96
CA LYS A 31 -42.97 -11.04 -26.78
C LYS A 31 -43.62 -12.01 -25.80
N GLY A 32 -43.19 -13.27 -25.88
CA GLY A 32 -43.74 -14.37 -25.10
C GLY A 32 -43.72 -14.05 -23.61
N GLY A 33 -44.91 -14.07 -23.00
CA GLY A 33 -45.05 -14.16 -21.56
C GLY A 33 -44.29 -15.38 -21.06
N LYS A 34 -43.46 -15.15 -20.04
CA LYS A 34 -42.72 -16.21 -19.37
C LYS A 34 -43.75 -17.16 -18.75
N ARG A 35 -43.86 -18.35 -19.32
CA ARG A 35 -44.56 -19.48 -18.70
C ARG A 35 -43.94 -19.71 -17.33
N LEU A 36 -44.74 -19.69 -16.28
CA LEU A 36 -44.34 -20.19 -14.96
C LEU A 36 -44.08 -21.69 -15.10
N ALA A 37 -42.82 -22.04 -15.37
CA ALA A 37 -42.35 -23.40 -15.32
C ALA A 37 -42.44 -23.87 -13.88
N ARG A 38 -43.29 -24.86 -13.62
CA ARG A 38 -43.33 -25.63 -12.38
C ARG A 38 -41.96 -26.31 -12.23
N LYS A 39 -41.04 -25.64 -11.53
CA LYS A 39 -39.64 -26.07 -11.34
C LYS A 39 -39.65 -27.29 -10.42
N ARG A 40 -39.37 -28.47 -10.98
CA ARG A 40 -39.00 -29.67 -10.21
C ARG A 40 -37.79 -29.31 -9.34
N GLY A 41 -38.02 -29.14 -8.03
CA GLY A 41 -37.03 -28.72 -7.03
C GLY A 41 -36.06 -29.82 -6.61
N GLY A 42 -35.30 -30.38 -7.56
CA GLY A 42 -34.29 -31.42 -7.26
C GLY A 42 -32.82 -30.95 -7.39
N GLY A 43 -32.56 -29.89 -8.16
CA GLY A 43 -31.19 -29.44 -8.44
C GLY A 43 -30.55 -28.65 -7.30
N VAL A 44 -31.31 -27.75 -6.66
CA VAL A 44 -30.80 -26.89 -5.57
C VAL A 44 -30.44 -27.74 -4.35
N PHE A 45 -31.24 -28.75 -4.03
CA PHE A 45 -30.97 -29.64 -2.91
C PHE A 45 -29.70 -30.47 -3.15
N ARG A 46 -29.46 -30.95 -4.38
CA ARG A 46 -28.22 -31.66 -4.75
C ARG A 46 -26.99 -30.75 -4.66
N VAL A 47 -27.09 -29.50 -5.07
CA VAL A 47 -25.99 -28.52 -4.95
C VAL A 47 -25.71 -28.20 -3.49
N ILE A 48 -26.75 -27.97 -2.67
CA ILE A 48 -26.59 -27.72 -1.23
C ILE A 48 -25.94 -28.93 -0.54
N LEU A 49 -26.36 -30.15 -0.88
CA LEU A 49 -25.82 -31.37 -0.28
C LEU A 49 -24.35 -31.60 -0.69
N LEU A 50 -23.96 -31.23 -1.91
CA LEU A 50 -22.57 -31.22 -2.37
C LEU A 50 -21.72 -30.18 -1.63
N LEU A 51 -22.24 -28.97 -1.43
CA LEU A 51 -21.54 -27.90 -0.69
C LEU A 51 -21.35 -28.27 0.78
N ILE A 52 -22.35 -28.88 1.41
CA ILE A 52 -22.23 -29.40 2.79
C ILE A 52 -21.19 -30.53 2.86
N ALA A 53 -21.19 -31.45 1.90
CA ALA A 53 -20.19 -32.52 1.85
C ALA A 53 -18.76 -31.99 1.68
N LEU A 54 -18.56 -30.99 0.83
CA LEU A 54 -17.25 -30.33 0.65
C LEU A 54 -16.81 -29.57 1.91
N ALA A 55 -17.74 -28.91 2.60
CA ALA A 55 -17.44 -28.22 3.86
C ALA A 55 -17.03 -29.21 4.97
N LEU A 56 -17.71 -30.35 5.09
CA LEU A 56 -17.37 -31.40 6.05
C LEU A 56 -16.01 -32.06 5.72
N ALA A 57 -15.75 -32.33 4.44
CA ALA A 57 -14.45 -32.85 4.01
C ALA A 57 -13.32 -31.85 4.30
N GLY A 58 -13.54 -30.55 4.02
CA GLY A 58 -12.60 -29.50 4.36
C GLY A 58 -12.34 -29.37 5.86
N PHE A 59 -13.38 -29.51 6.70
CA PHE A 59 -13.23 -29.49 8.16
C PHE A 59 -12.42 -30.68 8.69
N LEU A 60 -12.61 -31.89 8.14
CA LEU A 60 -11.82 -33.06 8.50
C LEU A 60 -10.35 -32.93 8.05
N ILE A 61 -10.11 -32.39 6.86
CA ILE A 61 -8.74 -32.13 6.39
C ILE A 61 -8.06 -31.09 7.27
N TYR A 62 -8.78 -30.02 7.63
CA TYR A 62 -8.29 -28.97 8.52
C TYR A 62 -7.96 -29.52 9.92
N SER A 63 -8.82 -30.37 10.50
CA SER A 63 -8.57 -30.95 11.83
C SER A 63 -7.36 -31.89 11.85
N VAL A 64 -7.13 -32.65 10.78
CA VAL A 64 -5.93 -33.49 10.62
C VAL A 64 -4.66 -32.64 10.50
N ILE A 65 -4.66 -31.60 9.65
CA ILE A 65 -3.50 -30.70 9.48
C ILE A 65 -3.17 -29.99 10.79
N LYS A 66 -4.19 -29.52 11.52
CA LYS A 66 -4.02 -28.91 12.83
C LYS A 66 -3.40 -29.88 13.83
N SER A 67 -3.90 -31.12 13.90
CA SER A 67 -3.35 -32.16 14.77
C SER A 67 -1.88 -32.47 14.48
N ILE A 68 -1.48 -32.54 13.20
CA ILE A 68 -0.08 -32.75 12.82
C ILE A 68 0.82 -31.59 13.27
N ARG A 69 0.34 -30.34 13.16
CA ARG A 69 1.09 -29.16 13.62
C ARG A 69 1.27 -29.14 15.13
N ASP A 70 0.21 -29.47 15.87
CA ASP A 70 0.22 -29.48 17.33
C ASP A 70 1.07 -30.64 17.89
N ASN A 71 1.19 -31.75 17.16
CA ASN A 71 2.06 -32.90 17.49
C ASN A 71 3.48 -32.82 16.90
N ALA A 72 3.85 -31.73 16.22
CA ALA A 72 5.22 -31.59 15.74
C ALA A 72 6.16 -31.50 16.96
N PRO A 73 7.12 -32.42 17.13
CA PRO A 73 8.03 -32.39 18.26
C PRO A 73 8.82 -31.08 18.20
N ALA A 74 8.84 -30.34 19.30
CA ALA A 74 9.65 -29.15 19.46
C ALA A 74 11.10 -29.50 19.11
N ALA A 75 11.60 -28.96 17.99
CA ALA A 75 13.00 -29.07 17.65
C ALA A 75 13.80 -28.46 18.80
N SER A 76 14.58 -29.31 19.47
CA SER A 76 15.47 -28.96 20.56
C SER A 76 16.35 -27.77 20.16
N SER A 77 16.26 -26.71 20.95
CA SER A 77 17.04 -25.48 20.83
C SER A 77 18.55 -25.75 20.85
N PRO A 78 19.36 -25.04 20.04
CA PRO A 78 20.81 -25.13 20.13
C PRO A 78 21.31 -24.50 21.44
N THR A 79 22.14 -25.25 22.15
CA THR A 79 22.89 -24.88 23.36
C THR A 79 23.66 -23.56 23.18
N PRO A 80 23.60 -22.59 24.12
CA PRO A 80 24.44 -21.40 24.05
C PRO A 80 25.90 -21.76 24.39
N SER A 81 26.81 -21.32 23.51
CA SER A 81 28.27 -21.40 23.67
C SER A 81 28.74 -20.49 24.83
N PRO A 82 29.76 -20.87 25.63
CA PRO A 82 30.18 -20.09 26.79
C PRO A 82 30.82 -18.75 26.38
N THR A 83 30.27 -17.66 26.92
CA THR A 83 30.83 -16.31 26.84
C THR A 83 32.02 -16.21 27.81
N VAL A 84 33.20 -15.90 27.27
CA VAL A 84 34.41 -15.59 28.04
C VAL A 84 34.27 -14.20 28.63
N GLU A 85 34.22 -14.13 29.95
CA GLU A 85 34.21 -12.92 30.75
C GLU A 85 35.62 -12.30 30.72
N VAL A 86 35.75 -11.08 30.18
CA VAL A 86 36.99 -10.29 30.27
C VAL A 86 36.77 -9.19 31.29
N THR A 87 37.41 -9.35 32.44
CA THR A 87 37.54 -8.40 33.54
C THR A 87 38.30 -7.15 33.09
N PRO A 88 37.78 -5.93 33.27
CA PRO A 88 38.62 -4.74 33.23
C PRO A 88 39.28 -4.49 34.60
N SER A 89 40.60 -4.35 34.55
CA SER A 89 41.50 -3.95 35.64
C SER A 89 41.31 -2.47 36.03
N PRO A 90 41.39 -2.08 37.32
CA PRO A 90 41.29 -0.68 37.74
C PRO A 90 42.67 0.01 37.80
N SER A 91 42.73 1.28 37.43
CA SER A 91 43.84 2.19 37.79
C SER A 91 43.45 3.67 37.66
N PRO A 92 44.15 4.57 38.37
CA PRO A 92 43.50 5.42 39.37
C PRO A 92 43.36 6.91 39.02
N ASP A 93 42.45 7.51 39.78
CA ASP A 93 42.27 8.89 40.16
C ASP A 93 43.59 9.70 40.29
N VAL A 94 43.65 10.87 39.65
CA VAL A 94 44.60 11.94 39.98
C VAL A 94 43.85 13.27 39.93
N THR A 95 43.93 13.92 41.08
CA THR A 95 43.28 15.16 41.53
C THR A 95 44.13 16.39 41.20
N ASN A 96 43.46 17.56 41.19
CA ASN A 96 43.98 18.93 41.38
C ASN A 96 44.74 19.56 40.20
N GLU A 97 44.68 20.86 39.88
CA GLU A 97 44.02 22.07 40.40
C GLU A 97 44.16 23.15 39.28
N PRO A 98 43.50 24.33 39.37
CA PRO A 98 43.55 25.39 38.36
C PRO A 98 44.54 26.51 38.73
N ASP A 99 45.14 27.17 37.73
CA ASP A 99 45.82 28.46 37.93
C ASP A 99 45.33 29.49 36.89
N GLU A 100 45.05 30.68 37.42
CA GLU A 100 44.62 31.90 36.76
C GLU A 100 45.78 32.69 36.12
N ASP A 101 45.35 33.73 35.38
CA ASP A 101 45.91 35.07 35.26
C ASP A 101 46.80 35.46 34.07
N GLY A 102 46.44 36.62 33.48
CA GLY A 102 47.45 37.53 32.92
C GLY A 102 47.19 38.21 31.56
N ALA A 103 46.23 39.13 31.51
CA ALA A 103 46.30 40.47 30.88
C ALA A 103 46.73 40.72 29.38
N VAL A 104 45.73 41.25 28.63
CA VAL A 104 45.62 42.31 27.57
C VAL A 104 46.77 43.35 27.38
N PRO A 105 46.78 44.32 26.39
CA PRO A 105 45.98 44.61 25.16
C PRO A 105 46.82 45.19 23.94
N PRO A 106 46.35 46.12 23.05
CA PRO A 106 45.46 46.00 21.86
C PRO A 106 46.08 46.61 20.55
N VAL A 107 45.22 46.98 19.55
CA VAL A 107 45.41 47.90 18.37
C VAL A 107 45.46 47.16 17.00
N VAL A 108 44.87 47.57 15.85
CA VAL A 108 43.72 48.40 15.39
C VAL A 108 43.67 48.25 13.84
N SER A 109 42.50 48.48 13.20
CA SER A 109 42.24 48.84 11.77
C SER A 109 42.86 47.97 10.64
N GLY A 110 42.23 47.70 9.50
CA GLY A 110 41.04 48.20 8.81
C GLY A 110 41.19 47.90 7.29
N ALA A 111 40.09 48.06 6.54
CA ALA A 111 39.98 48.20 5.08
C ALA A 111 39.96 46.95 4.16
N GLU A 112 38.78 46.71 3.57
CA GLU A 112 38.57 46.39 2.14
C GLU A 112 39.01 47.59 1.28
N PRO A 113 39.50 47.44 0.02
CA PRO A 113 38.59 47.15 -1.11
C PRO A 113 39.19 46.42 -2.36
N THR A 114 38.27 45.90 -3.19
CA THR A 114 38.22 45.78 -4.67
C THR A 114 39.46 45.47 -5.55
N GLY A 115 39.34 44.42 -6.37
CA GLY A 115 39.45 44.53 -7.84
C GLY A 115 40.70 43.97 -8.56
N GLY A 116 40.47 43.16 -9.61
CA GLY A 116 41.27 43.20 -10.85
C GLY A 116 42.20 42.02 -11.19
N THR A 117 41.76 41.20 -12.15
CA THR A 117 42.50 40.75 -13.36
C THR A 117 43.72 39.81 -13.25
N GLU A 118 43.46 38.53 -13.58
CA GLU A 118 44.07 37.73 -14.67
C GLU A 118 45.59 37.82 -14.93
N VAL A 119 46.35 36.75 -14.62
CA VAL A 119 47.38 36.18 -15.54
C VAL A 119 47.64 34.68 -15.23
N SER A 120 47.51 33.86 -16.27
CA SER A 120 47.98 32.47 -16.39
C SER A 120 49.52 32.39 -16.41
N PRO A 121 50.21 31.37 -15.84
CA PRO A 121 50.43 30.13 -16.59
C PRO A 121 50.48 28.82 -15.78
N SER A 122 50.18 27.74 -16.52
CA SER A 122 50.39 26.31 -16.25
C SER A 122 51.75 25.95 -15.62
N PRO A 123 51.82 24.87 -14.81
CA PRO A 123 52.44 23.68 -15.38
C PRO A 123 51.60 22.40 -15.22
N ALA A 124 51.71 21.56 -16.25
CA ALA A 124 51.15 20.23 -16.36
C ALA A 124 51.60 19.34 -15.19
N VAL A 125 50.62 18.91 -14.39
CA VAL A 125 50.73 17.68 -13.59
C VAL A 125 49.60 16.78 -14.05
N THR A 126 49.97 15.72 -14.75
CA THR A 126 49.08 14.68 -15.28
C THR A 126 48.38 13.97 -14.13
N PRO A 127 47.05 14.08 -13.95
CA PRO A 127 46.31 13.12 -13.16
C PRO A 127 46.12 11.89 -14.05
N GLY A 128 46.67 10.75 -13.62
CA GLY A 128 46.30 9.46 -14.17
C GLY A 128 44.78 9.35 -14.20
N SER A 129 44.25 9.19 -15.40
CA SER A 129 42.84 8.97 -15.70
C SER A 129 42.34 7.75 -14.93
N SER A 130 41.85 7.97 -13.72
CA SER A 130 41.00 7.03 -12.99
C SER A 130 39.58 7.39 -13.35
N ALA A 131 38.99 6.59 -14.24
CA ALA A 131 37.59 6.72 -14.63
C ALA A 131 36.73 6.66 -13.35
N ASN A 132 36.32 7.83 -12.85
CA ASN A 132 35.36 7.93 -11.77
C ASN A 132 33.97 7.61 -12.34
N THR A 133 33.79 6.39 -12.83
CA THR A 133 32.53 5.91 -13.41
C THR A 133 31.49 5.96 -12.31
N ALA A 134 30.58 6.93 -12.38
CA ALA A 134 29.49 7.07 -11.43
C ALA A 134 28.66 5.78 -11.40
N LEU A 135 28.16 5.42 -10.22
CA LEU A 135 27.21 4.32 -10.09
C LEU A 135 25.86 4.80 -10.63
N THR A 136 25.30 4.11 -11.63
CA THR A 136 24.09 4.55 -12.32
C THR A 136 23.04 3.45 -12.37
N LEU A 137 21.79 3.81 -12.08
CA LEU A 137 20.63 2.92 -12.18
C LEU A 137 19.95 3.06 -13.55
N GLU A 138 19.32 1.99 -14.02
CA GLU A 138 18.46 2.02 -15.21
C GLU A 138 17.29 2.98 -15.02
N LYS A 139 16.75 3.04 -13.79
CA LYS A 139 15.62 3.89 -13.42
C LYS A 139 15.91 4.58 -12.09
N THR A 140 15.61 5.87 -12.04
CA THR A 140 15.68 6.69 -10.83
C THR A 140 14.30 6.88 -10.18
N ASP A 141 13.24 6.38 -10.82
CA ASP A 141 11.86 6.49 -10.37
C ASP A 141 11.05 5.26 -10.80
N ILE A 142 10.30 4.66 -9.87
CA ILE A 142 9.38 3.55 -10.15
C ILE A 142 8.08 3.78 -9.39
N SER A 143 6.96 3.50 -10.05
CA SER A 143 5.65 3.44 -9.42
C SER A 143 5.15 2.00 -9.37
N LEU A 144 4.77 1.54 -8.18
CA LEU A 144 4.12 0.26 -7.94
C LEU A 144 2.69 0.53 -7.52
N PHE A 145 1.75 -0.26 -8.03
CA PHE A 145 0.32 -0.03 -7.85
C PHE A 145 -0.35 -1.06 -6.95
N SER A 146 0.40 -2.08 -6.54
CA SER A 146 -0.09 -3.19 -5.73
C SER A 146 0.90 -3.61 -4.63
N VAL A 147 0.39 -4.01 -3.46
CA VAL A 147 1.24 -4.65 -2.42
C VAL A 147 1.74 -5.98 -2.96
N GLY A 148 3.02 -6.25 -2.75
CA GLY A 148 3.68 -7.45 -3.27
C GLY A 148 4.15 -7.32 -4.71
N GLU A 149 3.76 -6.26 -5.44
CA GLU A 149 4.36 -5.95 -6.73
C GLU A 149 5.86 -5.78 -6.57
N THR A 150 6.60 -6.34 -7.50
CA THR A 150 8.05 -6.30 -7.47
C THR A 150 8.60 -5.60 -8.70
N ALA A 151 9.63 -4.79 -8.50
CA ALA A 151 10.45 -4.26 -9.57
C ALA A 151 11.91 -4.59 -9.31
N GLN A 152 12.59 -5.15 -10.31
CA GLN A 152 14.02 -5.40 -10.22
C GLN A 152 14.76 -4.09 -10.52
N MET A 153 15.59 -3.63 -9.57
CA MET A 153 16.55 -2.58 -9.83
C MET A 153 17.72 -3.16 -10.62
N LYS A 154 18.13 -2.47 -11.68
CA LYS A 154 19.30 -2.82 -12.47
C LYS A 154 20.28 -1.64 -12.51
N LEU A 155 21.55 -1.95 -12.32
CA LEU A 155 22.64 -1.00 -12.52
C LEU A 155 23.05 -1.03 -13.99
N THR A 156 23.24 0.14 -14.59
CA THR A 156 23.79 0.28 -15.95
C THR A 156 25.32 0.39 -15.94
N SER A 157 25.89 0.77 -14.80
CA SER A 157 27.33 0.72 -14.52
C SER A 157 27.74 -0.66 -14.01
N SER A 158 28.97 -1.10 -14.30
CA SER A 158 29.60 -2.29 -13.71
C SER A 158 30.54 -1.86 -12.57
N PRO A 159 30.05 -1.70 -11.33
CA PRO A 159 30.92 -1.31 -10.21
C PRO A 159 31.91 -2.43 -9.89
N SER A 160 33.11 -2.06 -9.43
CA SER A 160 34.00 -2.99 -8.74
C SER A 160 33.50 -3.20 -7.30
N GLY A 161 33.24 -4.46 -6.94
CA GLY A 161 32.85 -4.86 -5.58
C GLY A 161 31.37 -5.18 -5.40
N THR A 162 31.03 -5.56 -4.16
CA THR A 162 29.67 -5.98 -3.77
C THR A 162 28.71 -4.80 -3.73
N VAL A 163 27.53 -4.95 -4.34
CA VAL A 163 26.46 -3.95 -4.28
C VAL A 163 25.61 -4.21 -3.03
N THR A 164 25.42 -3.17 -2.22
CA THR A 164 24.49 -3.20 -1.08
C THR A 164 23.29 -2.31 -1.34
N TRP A 165 22.10 -2.78 -0.97
CA TRP A 165 20.84 -2.07 -1.17
C TRP A 165 20.22 -1.69 0.19
N LYS A 166 19.57 -0.53 0.24
CA LYS A 166 18.85 -0.06 1.43
C LYS A 166 17.59 0.69 1.03
N SER A 167 16.48 0.45 1.72
CA SER A 167 15.28 1.28 1.62
C SER A 167 15.27 2.32 2.74
N SER A 168 14.76 3.52 2.47
CA SER A 168 14.51 4.54 3.50
C SER A 168 13.30 4.21 4.36
N ASP A 169 12.35 3.42 3.85
CA ASP A 169 11.12 3.04 4.56
C ASP A 169 10.66 1.63 4.11
N GLU A 170 10.96 0.63 4.94
CA GLU A 170 10.58 -0.76 4.70
C GLU A 170 9.09 -1.04 4.87
N ALA A 171 8.33 -0.15 5.54
CA ALA A 171 6.88 -0.25 5.61
C ALA A 171 6.20 0.14 4.28
N VAL A 172 6.90 0.93 3.45
CA VAL A 172 6.47 1.29 2.09
C VAL A 172 7.04 0.32 1.05
N ALA A 173 8.35 0.10 1.05
CA ALA A 173 9.00 -0.81 0.10
C ALA A 173 10.26 -1.46 0.69
N THR A 174 10.37 -2.78 0.55
CA THR A 174 11.57 -3.55 0.91
C THR A 174 12.43 -3.79 -0.33
N VAL A 175 13.74 -3.96 -0.15
CA VAL A 175 14.68 -4.31 -1.23
C VAL A 175 15.54 -5.50 -0.81
N SER A 176 15.69 -6.50 -1.68
CA SER A 176 16.57 -7.65 -1.43
C SER A 176 18.05 -7.31 -1.65
N SER A 177 18.94 -8.21 -1.23
CA SER A 177 20.38 -8.12 -1.56
C SER A 177 20.68 -8.12 -3.06
N SER A 178 19.78 -8.68 -3.88
CA SER A 178 19.87 -8.67 -5.33
C SER A 178 19.25 -7.42 -5.98
N GLY A 179 18.71 -6.47 -5.20
CA GLY A 179 18.07 -5.27 -5.73
C GLY A 179 16.61 -5.47 -6.19
N LEU A 180 15.95 -6.57 -5.77
CA LEU A 180 14.53 -6.78 -6.02
C LEU A 180 13.72 -5.94 -5.02
N VAL A 181 13.08 -4.88 -5.51
CA VAL A 181 12.19 -4.03 -4.71
C VAL A 181 10.81 -4.65 -4.68
N LYS A 182 10.19 -4.73 -3.50
CA LYS A 182 8.83 -5.23 -3.28
C LYS A 182 8.00 -4.19 -2.54
N ALA A 183 6.84 -3.85 -3.08
CA ALA A 183 5.88 -2.97 -2.40
C ALA A 183 5.30 -3.63 -1.14
N VAL A 184 5.24 -2.88 -0.05
CA VAL A 184 4.72 -3.31 1.25
C VAL A 184 3.50 -2.50 1.68
N GLY A 185 3.51 -1.19 1.42
CA GLY A 185 2.43 -0.27 1.81
C GLY A 185 2.41 0.98 0.95
N ALA A 186 1.29 1.71 0.96
CA ALA A 186 1.17 2.96 0.22
C ALA A 186 2.17 3.99 0.77
N GLY A 187 2.77 4.79 -0.11
CA GLY A 187 3.72 5.82 0.29
C GLY A 187 4.83 6.06 -0.72
N THR A 188 5.89 6.72 -0.28
CA THR A 188 7.11 6.93 -1.07
C THR A 188 8.33 6.53 -0.24
N ALA A 189 9.20 5.69 -0.81
CA ALA A 189 10.48 5.29 -0.22
C ALA A 189 11.61 5.57 -1.20
N ASN A 190 12.81 5.83 -0.69
CA ASN A 190 14.01 5.96 -1.50
C ASN A 190 14.87 4.71 -1.33
N VAL A 191 15.16 4.03 -2.44
CA VAL A 191 16.00 2.83 -2.47
C VAL A 191 17.39 3.22 -2.97
N THR A 192 18.41 2.96 -2.15
CA THR A 192 19.80 3.33 -2.43
C THR A 192 20.67 2.10 -2.67
N ALA A 193 21.37 2.06 -3.79
CA ALA A 193 22.46 1.14 -4.09
C ALA A 193 23.80 1.77 -3.70
N SER A 194 24.70 1.01 -3.07
CA SER A 194 26.06 1.45 -2.77
C SER A 194 27.07 0.39 -3.22
N ALA A 195 28.15 0.81 -3.89
CA ALA A 195 29.25 -0.06 -4.30
C ALA A 195 30.54 0.77 -4.50
N GLY A 196 31.68 0.27 -4.01
CA GLY A 196 32.99 0.89 -4.23
C GLY A 196 33.07 2.37 -3.79
N GLY A 197 32.38 2.74 -2.71
CA GLY A 197 32.31 4.13 -2.20
C GLY A 197 31.38 5.06 -2.98
N LYS A 198 30.63 4.55 -3.95
CA LYS A 198 29.67 5.31 -4.78
C LYS A 198 28.24 4.89 -4.46
N THR A 199 27.28 5.79 -4.65
CA THR A 199 25.87 5.55 -4.37
C THR A 199 24.97 5.96 -5.54
N ALA A 200 23.86 5.25 -5.73
CA ALA A 200 22.79 5.60 -6.66
C ALA A 200 21.43 5.40 -5.96
N ALA A 201 20.46 6.27 -6.25
CA ALA A 201 19.17 6.26 -5.57
C ALA A 201 18.00 6.20 -6.57
N CYS A 202 16.93 5.52 -6.17
CA CYS A 202 15.66 5.45 -6.89
C CYS A 202 14.48 5.74 -5.97
N ILE A 203 13.61 6.65 -6.40
CA ILE A 203 12.35 6.96 -5.74
C ILE A 203 11.32 5.88 -6.10
N VAL A 204 10.80 5.20 -5.09
CA VAL A 204 9.75 4.18 -5.22
C VAL A 204 8.45 4.76 -4.66
N ARG A 205 7.44 4.91 -5.53
CA ARG A 205 6.09 5.35 -5.13
C ARG A 205 5.13 4.18 -5.17
N VAL A 206 4.52 3.87 -4.04
CA VAL A 206 3.50 2.84 -3.94
C VAL A 206 2.14 3.51 -3.86
N LYS A 207 1.33 3.36 -4.91
CA LYS A 207 -0.04 3.87 -4.99
C LYS A 207 -1.01 2.69 -5.04
N LEU A 208 -1.58 2.34 -3.90
CA LEU A 208 -2.59 1.29 -3.85
C LEU A 208 -3.88 1.81 -4.50
N THR A 209 -4.12 1.37 -5.74
CA THR A 209 -5.37 1.66 -6.45
C THR A 209 -6.30 0.46 -6.31
N ALA A 210 -7.60 0.70 -6.13
CA ALA A 210 -8.59 -0.36 -6.17
C ALA A 210 -8.61 -0.95 -7.60
N GLN A 211 -7.83 -2.00 -7.84
CA GLN A 211 -7.89 -2.73 -9.09
C GLN A 211 -9.04 -3.73 -9.03
N THR A 212 -10.11 -3.43 -9.76
CA THR A 212 -11.10 -4.42 -10.18
C THR A 212 -10.46 -5.30 -11.26
N GLY A 213 -9.53 -6.17 -10.85
CA GLY A 213 -8.78 -7.03 -11.76
C GLY A 213 -9.63 -8.22 -12.23
N GLY A 214 -10.15 -8.15 -13.45
CA GLY A 214 -10.68 -9.29 -14.17
C GLY A 214 -9.56 -10.22 -14.63
N SER A 215 -9.01 -11.00 -13.71
CA SER A 215 -8.23 -12.22 -14.02
C SER A 215 -8.38 -13.17 -12.84
N GLY A 216 -8.76 -14.41 -13.13
CA GLY A 216 -9.29 -15.40 -12.18
C GLY A 216 -8.30 -15.97 -11.16
N ASP A 217 -7.23 -15.26 -10.82
CA ASP A 217 -6.43 -15.50 -9.61
C ASP A 217 -6.75 -14.39 -8.61
N THR A 218 -7.55 -14.73 -7.61
CA THR A 218 -8.00 -13.79 -6.59
C THR A 218 -6.86 -13.51 -5.63
N VAL A 219 -5.97 -12.59 -5.98
CA VAL A 219 -5.15 -11.90 -4.99
C VAL A 219 -6.08 -10.90 -4.31
N THR A 220 -6.71 -11.32 -3.22
CA THR A 220 -7.56 -10.44 -2.40
C THR A 220 -6.66 -9.37 -1.79
N GLN A 221 -6.50 -8.23 -2.45
CA GLN A 221 -5.61 -7.18 -2.00
C GLN A 221 -6.29 -6.32 -0.94
N ALA A 222 -5.55 -6.09 0.16
CA ALA A 222 -5.99 -5.23 1.24
C ALA A 222 -6.24 -3.79 0.75
N SER A 223 -7.46 -3.28 0.90
CA SER A 223 -7.89 -1.95 0.43
C SER A 223 -8.91 -1.33 1.37
N LEU A 224 -8.95 0.01 1.40
CA LEU A 224 -9.99 0.77 2.11
C LEU A 224 -11.19 1.01 1.18
N ASN A 225 -12.39 0.94 1.74
CA ASN A 225 -13.62 1.34 1.03
C ASN A 225 -13.66 2.84 0.65
N LYS A 226 -12.93 3.69 1.37
CA LYS A 226 -12.70 5.11 1.07
C LYS A 226 -11.30 5.56 1.51
N THR A 227 -10.70 6.44 0.73
CA THR A 227 -9.41 7.07 1.01
C THR A 227 -9.53 8.58 1.25
N ASP A 228 -10.73 9.14 1.04
CA ASP A 228 -11.02 10.55 1.24
C ASP A 228 -12.50 10.71 1.67
N ILE A 229 -12.73 11.37 2.79
CA ILE A 229 -14.06 11.67 3.36
C ILE A 229 -14.09 13.14 3.77
N THR A 230 -15.18 13.82 3.41
CA THR A 230 -15.47 15.17 3.88
C THR A 230 -16.80 15.16 4.62
N PHE A 231 -16.77 15.51 5.90
CA PHE A 231 -17.94 15.71 6.75
C PHE A 231 -18.39 17.17 6.71
N SER A 232 -19.70 17.40 6.80
CA SER A 232 -20.25 18.76 6.80
C SER A 232 -20.21 19.40 8.18
N GLY A 233 -19.97 18.62 9.23
CA GLY A 233 -19.94 19.08 10.61
C GLY A 233 -19.43 18.04 11.61
N ALA A 234 -19.28 18.48 12.86
CA ALA A 234 -18.99 17.59 13.98
C ALA A 234 -20.18 16.65 14.27
N GLY A 235 -19.89 15.44 14.77
CA GLY A 235 -20.89 14.41 15.07
C GLY A 235 -21.25 13.48 13.91
N GLU A 236 -20.96 13.87 12.66
CA GLU A 236 -21.08 12.95 11.52
C GLU A 236 -20.10 11.77 11.64
N SER A 237 -20.45 10.64 11.04
CA SER A 237 -19.59 9.46 11.09
C SER A 237 -19.64 8.60 9.83
N TYR A 238 -18.55 7.87 9.60
CA TYR A 238 -18.38 6.96 8.47
C TYR A 238 -17.66 5.70 8.91
N ALA A 239 -18.11 4.53 8.44
CA ALA A 239 -17.44 3.26 8.72
C ALA A 239 -16.40 2.96 7.63
N LEU A 240 -15.13 3.16 7.95
CA LEU A 240 -14.04 2.67 7.11
C LEU A 240 -13.92 1.15 7.26
N LYS A 241 -13.71 0.45 6.15
CA LYS A 241 -13.55 -1.00 6.11
C LYS A 241 -12.31 -1.34 5.29
N VAL A 242 -11.49 -2.22 5.85
CA VAL A 242 -10.42 -2.89 5.11
C VAL A 242 -10.96 -4.20 4.55
N THR A 243 -10.76 -4.45 3.26
CA THR A 243 -11.10 -5.71 2.58
C THR A 243 -9.85 -6.31 1.96
N GLY A 244 -9.72 -7.64 1.91
CA GLY A 244 -8.54 -8.30 1.33
C GLY A 244 -7.41 -8.55 2.32
N THR A 245 -7.75 -8.71 3.60
CA THR A 245 -6.83 -9.21 4.63
C THR A 245 -7.64 -9.95 5.69
N ASP A 246 -7.08 -11.03 6.22
CA ASP A 246 -7.59 -11.73 7.41
C ASP A 246 -6.85 -11.30 8.69
N GLN A 247 -5.89 -10.36 8.56
CA GLN A 247 -5.15 -9.84 9.70
C GLN A 247 -5.99 -8.84 10.49
N THR A 248 -5.74 -8.77 11.80
CA THR A 248 -6.33 -7.76 12.66
C THR A 248 -5.86 -6.36 12.24
N VAL A 249 -6.82 -5.47 12.04
CA VAL A 249 -6.57 -4.06 11.67
C VAL A 249 -6.56 -3.20 12.92
N THR A 250 -5.50 -2.43 13.09
CA THR A 250 -5.36 -1.41 14.13
C THR A 250 -5.60 -0.03 13.51
N TRP A 251 -6.55 0.71 14.06
CA TRP A 251 -6.90 2.05 13.59
C TRP A 251 -6.23 3.13 14.41
N THR A 252 -5.84 4.23 13.78
CA THR A 252 -5.24 5.39 14.47
C THR A 252 -5.68 6.68 13.79
N SER A 253 -5.92 7.72 14.57
CA SER A 253 -6.15 9.07 14.06
C SER A 253 -4.90 9.93 14.20
N GLY A 254 -4.57 10.70 13.16
CA GLY A 254 -3.48 11.68 13.19
C GLY A 254 -3.81 12.91 14.06
N ASN A 255 -5.09 13.20 14.29
CA ASN A 255 -5.54 14.29 15.14
C ASN A 255 -6.96 14.01 15.66
N THR A 256 -7.07 13.65 16.94
CA THR A 256 -8.33 13.29 17.60
C THR A 256 -9.24 14.49 17.89
N ALA A 257 -8.75 15.73 17.78
CA ALA A 257 -9.57 16.93 17.85
C ALA A 257 -10.37 17.17 16.56
N VAL A 258 -9.91 16.64 15.42
CA VAL A 258 -10.60 16.73 14.13
C VAL A 258 -11.49 15.51 13.91
N ALA A 259 -10.95 14.30 14.05
CA ALA A 259 -11.71 13.06 13.90
C ALA A 259 -11.17 11.94 14.78
N LYS A 260 -12.07 11.13 15.35
CA LYS A 260 -11.74 9.91 16.12
C LYS A 260 -12.13 8.67 15.32
N VAL A 261 -11.41 7.58 15.52
CA VAL A 261 -11.74 6.27 14.94
C VAL A 261 -11.77 5.23 16.06
N ASP A 262 -12.75 4.34 16.05
CA ASP A 262 -12.83 3.23 17.00
C ASP A 262 -12.13 1.96 16.48
N ALA A 263 -12.10 0.91 17.30
CA ALA A 263 -11.49 -0.37 16.93
C ALA A 263 -12.16 -1.07 15.72
N GLY A 264 -13.43 -0.72 15.42
CA GLY A 264 -14.18 -1.24 14.29
C GLY A 264 -14.02 -0.44 12.99
N GLY A 265 -13.23 0.65 13.01
CA GLY A 265 -13.05 1.54 11.86
C GLY A 265 -14.14 2.60 11.71
N LYS A 266 -15.01 2.80 12.71
CA LYS A 266 -16.00 3.89 12.70
C LYS A 266 -15.30 5.21 13.00
N VAL A 267 -15.20 6.05 11.98
CA VAL A 267 -14.66 7.41 12.08
C VAL A 267 -15.80 8.36 12.46
N THR A 268 -15.59 9.21 13.45
CA THR A 268 -16.53 10.24 13.91
C THR A 268 -15.85 11.60 13.87
N ALA A 269 -16.48 12.58 13.23
CA ALA A 269 -16.04 13.96 13.17
C ALA A 269 -16.18 14.62 14.55
N VAL A 270 -15.14 15.32 15.00
CA VAL A 270 -15.08 15.96 16.32
C VAL A 270 -15.04 17.48 16.20
N GLY A 271 -14.22 18.01 15.30
CA GLY A 271 -14.01 19.44 15.12
C GLY A 271 -13.54 19.75 13.72
N GLU A 272 -13.65 21.02 13.32
CA GLU A 272 -13.23 21.47 12.00
C GLU A 272 -11.73 21.22 11.75
N GLY A 273 -11.37 21.01 10.48
CA GLY A 273 -9.99 20.83 10.07
C GLY A 273 -9.79 19.61 9.18
N THR A 274 -8.52 19.24 9.00
CA THR A 274 -8.13 18.08 8.19
C THR A 274 -7.22 17.17 9.01
N THR A 275 -7.47 15.87 8.93
CA THR A 275 -6.63 14.84 9.57
C THR A 275 -6.58 13.58 8.72
N THR A 276 -5.74 12.63 9.10
CA THR A 276 -5.64 11.32 8.45
C THR A 276 -6.03 10.22 9.43
N ILE A 277 -6.79 9.24 8.95
CA ILE A 277 -7.05 7.98 9.66
C ILE A 277 -6.19 6.89 9.01
N ARG A 278 -5.45 6.16 9.84
CA ARG A 278 -4.55 5.08 9.44
C ARG A 278 -5.13 3.74 9.85
N ALA A 279 -5.16 2.79 8.92
CA ALA A 279 -5.44 1.38 9.17
C ALA A 279 -4.14 0.59 9.01
N LYS A 280 -3.61 0.04 10.11
CA LYS A 280 -2.39 -0.77 10.12
C LYS A 280 -2.73 -2.25 10.32
N PHE A 281 -2.15 -3.11 9.50
CA PHE A 281 -2.21 -4.57 9.67
C PHE A 281 -0.90 -5.16 9.16
N GLY A 282 -0.25 -6.00 9.98
CA GLY A 282 1.12 -6.44 9.72
C GLY A 282 2.08 -5.24 9.55
N SER A 283 2.82 -5.23 8.44
CA SER A 283 3.70 -4.13 8.03
C SER A 283 3.02 -3.10 7.12
N THR A 284 1.76 -3.31 6.74
CA THR A 284 1.04 -2.45 5.79
C THR A 284 0.24 -1.38 6.54
N VAL A 285 0.26 -0.16 6.01
CA VAL A 285 -0.57 0.96 6.46
C VAL A 285 -1.37 1.50 5.28
N LEU A 286 -2.68 1.62 5.45
CA LEU A 286 -3.59 2.32 4.55
C LEU A 286 -4.03 3.64 5.19
N GLU A 287 -4.23 4.68 4.39
CA GLU A 287 -4.61 6.00 4.88
C GLU A 287 -5.91 6.49 4.25
N CYS A 288 -6.73 7.18 5.05
CA CYS A 288 -7.88 7.95 4.59
C CYS A 288 -7.75 9.40 5.07
N ILE A 289 -7.90 10.35 4.16
CA ILE A 289 -7.96 11.78 4.50
C ILE A 289 -9.37 12.10 5.00
N ILE A 290 -9.46 12.80 6.12
CA ILE A 290 -10.71 13.29 6.70
C ILE A 290 -10.68 14.80 6.71
N ARG A 291 -11.73 15.43 6.18
CA ARG A 291 -11.96 16.88 6.26
C ARG A 291 -13.29 17.12 6.98
N VAL A 292 -13.31 18.05 7.92
CA VAL A 292 -14.53 18.46 8.61
C VAL A 292 -14.71 19.96 8.36
N LYS A 293 -15.83 20.33 7.76
CA LYS A 293 -16.14 21.73 7.47
C LYS A 293 -16.50 22.49 8.76
N PRO A 294 -16.27 23.82 8.78
CA PRO A 294 -16.86 24.69 9.79
C PRO A 294 -18.39 24.55 9.78
N GLN A 295 -19.00 24.64 10.95
CA GLN A 295 -20.46 24.67 11.13
C GLN A 295 -21.02 26.08 10.94
#